data_AF-A0A259RXA1-F1
#
_entry.id   AF-A0A259RXA1-F1
#
_cell.length_a   1.000
_cell.length_b   1.000
_cell.length_c   1.000
_cell.angle_alpha   90.00
_cell.angle_beta   90.00
_cell.angle_gamma   90.00
#
_symmetry.space_group_name_H-M   'P 1'
#
loop_
_entity.id
_entity.type
_entity.pdbx_description
1 polymer ?
#
loop_
_entity_poly.entity_id
_entity_poly.type
_entity_poly.pdbx_seq_one_letter_code
_entity_poly.pdbx_strand_id
1 'polypeptide(L)'
;MAQFIAGALSRSGAPHTASIGMIGTLGAGMWSPGLEHLQPTANTTPGLLETLRFAVEFIRQGARYVVMEVSSHALAQNRLQGLPIRLAVFTNLSRDHLDYHGTMTEYFAAKTKLFAWPGLRAGIINFDEAQADVLFEALGATADCWAYGLGDPDWRVADCQHVRVTSITALPNGIDIQVRTPLGEARLQPSLVGLFNGARCSHWVCRWKRRSRRSIRARRHRAACR
;
A
#
# COMPACT_ATOMS: atom_id res chain seq x y z
N MET A 1 -0.93 7.44 1.76
CA MET A 1 -0.07 6.38 1.18
C MET A 1 0.33 6.72 -0.24
N ALA A 2 -0.63 7.08 -1.10
CA ALA A 2 -0.35 7.44 -2.50
C ALA A 2 0.81 8.45 -2.66
N GLN A 3 0.89 9.46 -1.79
CA GLN A 3 2.01 10.42 -1.77
C GLN A 3 3.38 9.80 -1.49
N PHE A 4 3.44 8.85 -0.58
CA PHE A 4 4.70 8.19 -0.26
C PHE A 4 5.18 7.37 -1.47
N ILE A 5 4.27 6.65 -2.12
CA ILE A 5 4.57 5.87 -3.33
C ILE A 5 4.99 6.80 -4.48
N ALA A 6 4.23 7.86 -4.75
CA ALA A 6 4.56 8.83 -5.79
C ALA A 6 5.93 9.49 -5.55
N GLY A 7 6.21 9.90 -4.31
CA GLY A 7 7.50 10.48 -3.96
C GLY A 7 8.66 9.49 -3.98
N ALA A 8 8.43 8.22 -3.65
CA ALA A 8 9.44 7.18 -3.80
C ALA A 8 9.76 6.89 -5.27
N LEU A 9 8.72 6.80 -6.13
CA LEU A 9 8.90 6.63 -7.57
C LEU A 9 9.65 7.80 -8.19
N SER A 10 9.24 9.03 -7.87
CA SER A 10 9.92 10.25 -8.37
C SER A 10 11.39 10.32 -7.95
N ARG A 11 11.70 9.92 -6.71
CA ARG A 11 13.09 9.88 -6.20
C ARG A 11 13.90 8.67 -6.65
N SER A 12 13.34 7.73 -7.39
CA SER A 12 14.09 6.57 -7.89
C SER A 12 15.18 6.94 -8.90
N GLY A 13 15.12 8.15 -9.47
CA GLY A 13 16.07 8.65 -10.47
C GLY A 13 15.85 8.07 -11.86
N ALA A 14 14.88 7.17 -12.05
CA ALA A 14 14.59 6.61 -13.35
C ALA A 14 13.84 7.63 -14.24
N PRO A 15 14.22 7.81 -15.53
CA PRO A 15 13.59 8.82 -16.38
C PRO A 15 12.07 8.66 -16.52
N HIS A 16 11.59 7.41 -16.54
CA HIS A 16 10.18 7.08 -16.69
C HIS A 16 9.35 7.30 -15.41
N THR A 17 9.98 7.63 -14.29
CA THR A 17 9.29 7.97 -13.03
C THR A 17 9.48 9.44 -12.64
N ALA A 18 10.12 10.25 -13.49
CA ALA A 18 10.36 11.67 -13.22
C ALA A 18 9.06 12.45 -12.99
N SER A 19 7.99 12.07 -13.70
CA SER A 19 6.67 12.69 -13.64
C SER A 19 5.62 11.66 -13.25
N ILE A 20 4.92 11.91 -12.14
CA ILE A 20 3.90 10.99 -11.58
C ILE A 20 2.58 11.75 -11.44
N GLY A 21 1.52 11.21 -12.01
CA GLY A 21 0.16 11.69 -11.75
C GLY A 21 -0.36 11.15 -10.42
N MET A 22 -1.16 11.92 -9.72
CA MET A 22 -1.79 11.53 -8.46
C MET A 22 -3.28 11.78 -8.50
N ILE A 23 -4.05 10.88 -7.89
CA ILE A 23 -5.49 11.05 -7.65
C ILE A 23 -5.80 10.55 -6.23
N GLY A 24 -6.45 11.35 -5.40
CA GLY A 24 -6.81 10.91 -4.05
C GLY A 24 -7.57 11.95 -3.27
N THR A 25 -7.60 11.78 -1.95
CA THR A 25 -8.35 12.65 -1.03
C THR A 25 -7.93 14.12 -1.11
N LEU A 26 -6.66 14.41 -1.44
CA LEU A 26 -6.17 15.79 -1.59
C LEU A 26 -6.39 16.36 -3.00
N GLY A 27 -7.04 15.61 -3.89
CA GLY A 27 -7.29 16.02 -5.26
C GLY A 27 -6.51 15.21 -6.29
N ALA A 28 -6.49 15.75 -7.51
CA ALA A 28 -5.84 15.15 -8.67
C ALA A 28 -4.91 16.14 -9.37
N GLY A 29 -3.72 15.69 -9.75
CA GLY A 29 -2.70 16.55 -10.33
C GLY A 29 -1.35 15.87 -10.47
N MET A 30 -0.38 16.58 -11.03
CA MET A 30 1.02 16.12 -11.03
C MET A 30 1.57 16.16 -9.61
N TRP A 31 2.26 15.10 -9.19
CA TRP A 31 2.86 15.06 -7.87
C TRP A 31 4.06 16.01 -7.77
N SER A 32 4.08 16.83 -6.73
CA SER A 32 5.27 17.54 -6.25
C SER A 32 5.40 17.37 -4.72
N PRO A 33 6.58 17.61 -4.13
CA PRO A 33 6.75 17.55 -2.68
C PRO A 33 5.80 18.49 -1.91
N GLY A 34 5.49 19.66 -2.49
CA GLY A 34 4.58 20.66 -1.92
C GLY A 34 3.10 20.42 -2.25
N LEU A 35 2.79 19.49 -3.15
CA LEU A 35 1.43 19.16 -3.62
C LEU A 35 0.69 20.34 -4.27
N GLU A 36 1.40 21.38 -4.71
CA GLU A 36 0.80 22.62 -5.22
C GLU A 36 0.02 22.46 -6.54
N HIS A 37 0.22 21.35 -7.25
CA HIS A 37 -0.44 21.08 -8.54
C HIS A 37 -1.70 20.21 -8.42
N LEU A 38 -2.13 19.85 -7.20
CA LEU A 38 -3.34 19.07 -6.98
C LEU A 38 -4.58 19.97 -7.02
N GLN A 39 -5.54 19.58 -7.86
CA GLN A 39 -6.86 20.22 -7.95
C GLN A 39 -7.88 19.41 -7.13
N PRO A 40 -8.74 20.05 -6.33
CA PRO A 40 -9.74 19.34 -5.53
C PRO A 40 -10.65 18.44 -6.37
N THR A 41 -10.97 17.27 -5.83
CA THR A 41 -11.94 16.34 -6.42
C THR A 41 -13.15 16.18 -5.51
N ALA A 42 -14.31 15.88 -6.08
CA ALA A 42 -15.53 15.67 -5.29
C ALA A 42 -15.45 14.40 -4.41
N ASN A 43 -14.61 13.43 -4.79
CA ASN A 43 -14.43 12.17 -4.08
C ASN A 43 -12.95 11.81 -4.02
N THR A 44 -12.54 11.07 -2.97
CA THR A 44 -11.21 10.44 -2.90
C THR A 44 -10.91 9.59 -4.15
N THR A 45 -11.94 8.93 -4.68
CA THR A 45 -11.85 8.18 -5.93
C THR A 45 -12.91 8.70 -6.90
N PRO A 46 -12.49 9.51 -7.89
CA PRO A 46 -13.33 9.97 -8.99
C PRO A 46 -14.00 8.83 -9.77
N GLY A 47 -15.02 9.17 -10.56
CA GLY A 47 -15.62 8.25 -11.53
C GLY A 47 -14.68 7.91 -12.68
N LEU A 48 -15.05 6.94 -13.52
CA LEU A 48 -14.24 6.48 -14.65
C LEU A 48 -13.89 7.62 -15.61
N LEU A 49 -14.88 8.39 -16.08
CA LEU A 49 -14.67 9.45 -17.06
C LEU A 49 -13.74 10.55 -16.55
N GLU A 50 -13.93 10.95 -15.29
CA GLU A 50 -13.09 11.94 -14.63
C GLU A 50 -11.66 11.41 -14.43
N THR A 51 -11.52 10.15 -14.00
CA THR A 51 -10.21 9.47 -13.89
C THR A 51 -9.49 9.42 -15.24
N LEU A 52 -10.20 9.09 -16.33
CA LEU A 52 -9.63 9.07 -17.68
C LEU A 52 -9.25 10.46 -18.18
N ARG A 53 -10.06 11.49 -17.89
CA ARG A 53 -9.72 12.89 -18.18
C ARG A 53 -8.39 13.28 -17.52
N PHE A 54 -8.25 13.02 -16.21
CA PHE A 54 -7.00 13.27 -15.50
C PHE A 54 -5.84 12.47 -16.08
N ALA A 55 -6.04 11.19 -16.42
CA ALA A 55 -4.99 10.36 -17.02
C ALA A 55 -4.48 10.96 -18.35
N VAL A 56 -5.36 11.47 -19.22
CA VAL A 56 -4.97 12.16 -20.46
C VAL A 56 -4.17 13.43 -20.16
N GLU A 57 -4.57 14.22 -19.17
CA GLU A 57 -3.85 15.42 -18.75
C GLU A 57 -2.46 15.10 -18.19
N PHE A 58 -2.33 14.02 -17.41
CA PHE A 58 -1.05 13.57 -16.86
C PHE A 58 -0.11 13.04 -17.95
N ILE A 59 -0.65 12.28 -18.92
CA ILE A 59 0.13 11.80 -20.08
C ILE A 59 0.68 12.97 -20.89
N ARG A 60 -0.12 14.01 -21.12
CA ARG A 60 0.32 15.24 -21.82
C ARG A 60 1.45 15.97 -21.06
N GLN A 61 1.52 15.80 -19.75
CA GLN A 61 2.56 16.34 -18.88
C GLN A 61 3.74 15.36 -18.68
N GLY A 62 3.81 14.29 -19.48
CA GLY A 62 4.92 13.33 -19.45
C GLY A 62 4.80 12.25 -18.38
N ALA A 63 3.69 12.16 -17.65
CA ALA A 63 3.50 11.12 -16.66
C ALA A 63 3.39 9.74 -17.32
N ARG A 64 4.18 8.78 -16.83
CA ARG A 64 4.08 7.37 -17.22
C ARG A 64 3.31 6.52 -16.21
N TYR A 65 3.17 7.05 -15.00
CA TYR A 65 2.48 6.40 -13.89
C TYR A 65 1.47 7.33 -13.25
N VAL A 66 0.36 6.74 -12.82
CA VAL A 66 -0.63 7.38 -11.95
C VAL A 66 -0.72 6.58 -10.68
N VAL A 67 -0.53 7.24 -9.55
CA VAL A 67 -0.76 6.65 -8.23
C VAL A 67 -2.09 7.17 -7.72
N MET A 68 -3.06 6.28 -7.50
CA MET A 68 -4.39 6.67 -7.07
C MET A 68 -4.85 6.00 -5.78
N GLU A 69 -5.63 6.72 -4.97
CA GLU A 69 -6.36 6.18 -3.84
C GLU A 69 -7.67 5.55 -4.33
N VAL A 70 -7.86 4.25 -4.04
CA VAL A 70 -9.06 3.50 -4.42
C VAL A 70 -9.87 3.18 -3.17
N SER A 71 -10.98 3.91 -3.00
CA SER A 71 -11.90 3.74 -1.87
C SER A 71 -12.76 2.49 -2.03
N SER A 72 -13.20 1.91 -0.91
CA SER A 72 -14.17 0.79 -0.94
C SER A 72 -15.51 1.20 -1.55
N HIS A 73 -15.94 2.45 -1.34
CA HIS A 73 -17.13 3.00 -1.97
C HIS A 73 -17.04 2.95 -3.49
N ALA A 74 -15.90 3.36 -4.07
CA ALA A 74 -15.71 3.33 -5.51
C ALA A 74 -15.71 1.91 -6.09
N LEU A 75 -15.14 0.95 -5.35
CA LEU A 75 -15.16 -0.47 -5.74
C LEU A 75 -16.55 -1.10 -5.57
N ALA A 76 -17.30 -0.73 -4.54
CA ALA A 76 -18.67 -1.18 -4.34
C ALA A 76 -19.60 -0.65 -5.43
N GLN A 77 -19.39 0.59 -5.86
CA GLN A 77 -20.20 1.30 -6.87
C GLN A 77 -19.68 1.10 -8.31
N ASN A 78 -18.67 0.25 -8.52
CA ASN A 78 -18.05 -0.01 -9.82
C ASN A 78 -17.55 1.27 -10.54
N ARG A 79 -17.19 2.34 -9.80
CA ARG A 79 -16.80 3.63 -10.39
C ARG A 79 -15.62 3.55 -11.34
N LEU A 80 -14.74 2.57 -11.13
CA LEU A 80 -13.51 2.39 -11.90
C LEU A 80 -13.62 1.29 -12.96
N GLN A 81 -14.78 0.66 -13.13
CA GLN A 81 -14.93 -0.47 -14.03
C GLN A 81 -14.45 -0.13 -15.45
N GLY A 82 -13.56 -0.95 -16.00
CA GLY A 82 -12.93 -0.71 -17.32
C GLY A 82 -11.60 0.07 -17.27
N LEU A 83 -11.21 0.63 -16.12
CA LEU A 83 -9.89 1.26 -15.97
C LEU A 83 -8.78 0.18 -15.94
N PRO A 84 -7.70 0.28 -16.74
CA PRO A 84 -6.64 -0.72 -16.77
C PRO A 84 -5.66 -0.57 -15.60
N ILE A 85 -6.07 -0.98 -14.40
CA ILE A 85 -5.24 -0.98 -13.19
C ILE A 85 -4.21 -2.11 -13.28
N ARG A 86 -2.92 -1.77 -13.15
CA ARG A 86 -1.80 -2.72 -13.30
C ARG A 86 -1.20 -3.19 -11.99
N LEU A 87 -1.29 -2.39 -10.93
CA LEU A 87 -0.71 -2.67 -9.63
C LEU A 87 -1.71 -2.31 -8.52
N ALA A 88 -1.86 -3.19 -7.54
CA ALA A 88 -2.73 -2.98 -6.39
C ALA A 88 -1.91 -3.08 -5.11
N VAL A 89 -2.11 -2.14 -4.17
CA VAL A 89 -1.40 -2.13 -2.88
C VAL A 89 -2.41 -2.18 -1.74
N PHE A 90 -2.35 -3.22 -0.90
CA PHE A 90 -3.15 -3.33 0.31
C PHE A 90 -2.33 -2.95 1.53
N THR A 91 -2.84 -2.02 2.33
CA THR A 91 -2.09 -1.48 3.47
C THR A 91 -2.53 -2.02 4.82
N ASN A 92 -3.80 -1.85 5.15
CA ASN A 92 -4.43 -2.35 6.36
C ASN A 92 -5.95 -2.27 6.21
N LEU A 93 -6.65 -2.97 7.10
CA LEU A 93 -8.08 -2.79 7.32
C LEU A 93 -8.35 -2.45 8.78
N SER A 94 -8.91 -1.27 9.04
CA SER A 94 -9.45 -0.90 10.34
C SER A 94 -10.95 -0.64 10.24
N ARG A 95 -11.66 -0.66 11.37
CA ARG A 95 -13.10 -0.34 11.42
C ARG A 95 -13.33 1.07 10.90
N ASP A 96 -14.02 1.15 9.76
CA ASP A 96 -14.34 2.38 9.04
C ASP A 96 -15.52 2.10 8.09
N HIS A 97 -16.26 3.13 7.70
CA HIS A 97 -17.32 3.07 6.68
C HIS A 97 -18.41 1.99 6.87
N LEU A 98 -18.69 1.58 8.12
CA LEU A 98 -19.72 0.56 8.40
C LEU A 98 -21.16 1.09 8.29
N ASP A 99 -21.32 2.41 8.31
CA ASP A 99 -22.55 3.09 7.92
C ASP A 99 -22.95 2.79 6.47
N TYR A 100 -21.97 2.62 5.58
CA TYR A 100 -22.21 2.25 4.19
C TYR A 100 -22.18 0.74 3.96
N HIS A 101 -21.14 0.06 4.46
CA HIS A 101 -20.91 -1.37 4.18
C HIS A 101 -21.65 -2.31 5.12
N GLY A 102 -22.24 -1.83 6.21
CA GLY A 102 -22.92 -2.65 7.22
C GLY A 102 -21.98 -3.48 8.08
N THR A 103 -21.15 -4.33 7.47
CA THR A 103 -20.25 -5.27 8.14
C THR A 103 -18.79 -5.10 7.71
N MET A 104 -17.86 -5.49 8.59
CA MET A 104 -16.42 -5.54 8.23
C MET A 104 -16.15 -6.51 7.08
N THR A 105 -16.94 -7.58 6.99
CA THR A 105 -16.85 -8.58 5.92
C THR A 105 -17.19 -7.98 4.57
N GLU A 106 -18.31 -7.26 4.47
CA GLU A 106 -18.72 -6.55 3.24
C GLU A 106 -17.72 -5.45 2.86
N TYR A 107 -17.23 -4.70 3.86
CA TYR A 107 -16.21 -3.68 3.64
C TYR A 107 -14.92 -4.28 3.06
N PHE A 108 -14.47 -5.40 3.60
CA PHE A 108 -13.29 -6.12 3.11
C PHE A 108 -13.53 -6.74 1.72
N ALA A 109 -14.69 -7.35 1.50
CA ALA A 109 -15.07 -7.92 0.21
C ALA A 109 -15.06 -6.84 -0.89
N ALA A 110 -15.54 -5.63 -0.59
CA ALA A 110 -15.47 -4.49 -1.51
C ALA A 110 -14.03 -4.15 -1.91
N LYS A 111 -13.07 -4.14 -0.96
CA LYS A 111 -11.65 -3.88 -1.26
C LYS A 111 -10.98 -5.02 -2.03
N THR A 112 -11.39 -6.27 -1.76
CA THR A 112 -10.85 -7.46 -2.41
C THR A 112 -11.07 -7.44 -3.92
N LYS A 113 -12.14 -6.78 -4.41
CA LYS A 113 -12.39 -6.57 -5.84
C LYS A 113 -11.21 -5.95 -6.60
N LEU A 114 -10.38 -5.13 -5.94
CA LEU A 114 -9.20 -4.53 -6.55
C LEU A 114 -8.08 -5.55 -6.85
N PHE A 115 -8.03 -6.65 -6.09
CA PHE A 115 -7.00 -7.69 -6.24
C PHE A 115 -7.40 -8.73 -7.29
N ALA A 116 -8.70 -8.89 -7.53
CA ALA A 116 -9.26 -9.64 -8.66
C ALA A 116 -9.41 -8.78 -9.93
N TRP A 117 -8.73 -7.64 -10.03
CA TRP A 117 -8.95 -6.71 -11.13
C TRP A 117 -8.44 -7.26 -12.47
N PRO A 118 -9.24 -7.21 -13.55
CA PRO A 118 -8.81 -7.71 -14.85
C PRO A 118 -7.54 -7.01 -15.37
N GLY A 119 -6.53 -7.80 -15.72
CA GLY A 119 -5.25 -7.30 -16.24
C GLY A 119 -4.29 -6.74 -15.20
N LEU A 120 -4.58 -6.94 -13.91
CA LEU A 120 -3.66 -6.69 -12.80
C LEU A 120 -2.39 -7.52 -13.00
N ARG A 121 -1.22 -6.87 -12.89
CA ARG A 121 0.08 -7.50 -13.08
C ARG A 121 0.77 -7.85 -11.76
N ALA A 122 0.48 -7.12 -10.69
CA ALA A 122 0.98 -7.48 -9.37
C ALA A 122 0.08 -6.99 -8.24
N GLY A 123 0.05 -7.76 -7.16
CA GLY A 123 -0.53 -7.39 -5.88
C GLY A 123 0.55 -7.24 -4.81
N ILE A 124 0.57 -6.10 -4.13
CA ILE A 124 1.48 -5.80 -3.02
C ILE A 124 0.66 -5.74 -1.73
N ILE A 125 0.72 -6.76 -0.90
CA ILE A 125 -0.21 -6.93 0.23
C ILE A 125 0.57 -6.98 1.54
N ASN A 126 0.04 -6.29 2.56
CA ASN A 126 0.56 -6.37 3.92
C ASN A 126 0.21 -7.73 4.56
N PHE A 127 1.19 -8.61 4.74
CA PHE A 127 0.98 -9.94 5.35
C PHE A 127 0.70 -9.88 6.85
N ASP A 128 0.88 -8.71 7.49
CA ASP A 128 0.53 -8.53 8.90
C ASP A 128 -0.98 -8.56 9.13
N GLU A 129 -1.77 -8.40 8.06
CA GLU A 129 -3.22 -8.42 8.10
C GLU A 129 -3.74 -9.86 8.19
N ALA A 130 -4.77 -10.08 9.00
CA ALA A 130 -5.31 -11.42 9.26
C ALA A 130 -5.89 -12.07 8.00
N GLN A 131 -6.50 -11.27 7.13
CA GLN A 131 -7.18 -11.69 5.91
C GLN A 131 -6.29 -11.52 4.66
N ALA A 132 -4.97 -11.45 4.83
CA ALA A 132 -4.06 -11.24 3.71
C ALA A 132 -4.13 -12.39 2.68
N ASP A 133 -4.31 -13.63 3.14
CA ASP A 133 -4.55 -14.83 2.35
C ASP A 133 -5.67 -14.63 1.32
N VAL A 134 -6.83 -14.10 1.74
CA VAL A 134 -7.96 -13.84 0.84
C VAL A 134 -7.59 -12.88 -0.30
N LEU A 135 -6.73 -11.89 -0.03
CA LEU A 135 -6.28 -10.96 -1.06
C LEU A 135 -5.29 -11.60 -2.03
N PHE A 136 -4.44 -12.52 -1.55
CA PHE A 136 -3.52 -13.27 -2.39
C PHE A 136 -4.26 -14.29 -3.27
N GLU A 137 -5.25 -14.99 -2.72
CA GLU A 137 -6.11 -15.91 -3.46
C GLU A 137 -6.94 -15.19 -4.53
N ALA A 138 -7.29 -13.92 -4.31
CA ALA A 138 -8.00 -13.11 -5.28
C ALA A 138 -7.13 -12.69 -6.48
N LEU A 139 -5.80 -12.82 -6.41
CA LEU A 139 -4.92 -12.47 -7.52
C LEU A 139 -5.13 -13.43 -8.70
N GLY A 140 -5.12 -12.89 -9.91
CA GLY A 140 -5.09 -13.72 -11.11
C GLY A 140 -3.82 -14.56 -11.17
N ALA A 141 -3.89 -15.77 -11.76
CA ALA A 141 -2.78 -16.72 -11.82
C ALA A 141 -1.49 -16.18 -12.46
N THR A 142 -1.59 -15.11 -13.27
CA THR A 142 -0.44 -14.47 -13.94
C THR A 142 0.05 -13.21 -13.23
N ALA A 143 -0.55 -12.82 -12.09
CA ALA A 143 -0.15 -11.64 -11.36
C ALA A 143 0.98 -11.96 -10.39
N ASP A 144 2.02 -11.14 -10.38
CA ASP A 144 3.13 -11.25 -9.44
C ASP A 144 2.63 -11.01 -8.01
N CYS A 145 2.99 -11.90 -7.11
CA CYS A 145 2.67 -11.78 -5.70
C CYS A 145 3.81 -11.13 -4.92
N TRP A 146 3.54 -9.98 -4.29
CA TRP A 146 4.45 -9.30 -3.38
C TRP A 146 3.80 -9.16 -2.00
N ALA A 147 4.49 -9.64 -0.98
CA ALA A 147 4.07 -9.53 0.41
C ALA A 147 5.06 -8.64 1.17
N TYR A 148 4.52 -7.72 1.98
CA TYR A 148 5.34 -6.91 2.87
C TYR A 148 4.81 -6.93 4.29
N GLY A 149 5.67 -6.68 5.27
CA GLY A 149 5.25 -6.71 6.67
C GLY A 149 6.39 -6.68 7.67
N LEU A 150 6.01 -6.78 8.94
CA LEU A 150 6.94 -6.74 10.07
C LEU A 150 7.47 -8.13 10.40
N GLY A 151 8.79 -8.29 10.40
CA GLY A 151 9.45 -9.54 10.76
C GLY A 151 9.30 -10.63 9.69
N ASP A 152 9.29 -11.89 10.13
CA ASP A 152 9.21 -13.03 9.22
C ASP A 152 7.77 -13.27 8.74
N PRO A 153 7.55 -13.50 7.42
CA PRO A 153 6.27 -13.92 6.89
C PRO A 153 5.88 -15.29 7.46
N ASP A 154 4.58 -15.57 7.47
CA ASP A 154 4.07 -16.91 7.76
C ASP A 154 3.74 -17.66 6.47
N TRP A 155 3.20 -18.88 6.62
CA TRP A 155 2.94 -19.80 5.53
C TRP A 155 1.98 -19.25 4.47
N ARG A 156 1.11 -18.28 4.80
CA ARG A 156 0.10 -17.72 3.89
C ARG A 156 0.70 -17.02 2.67
N VAL A 157 1.97 -16.63 2.76
CA VAL A 157 2.65 -15.86 1.73
C VAL A 157 3.93 -16.51 1.26
N ALA A 158 4.17 -17.79 1.59
CA ALA A 158 5.44 -18.46 1.36
C ALA A 158 5.92 -18.38 -0.11
N ASP A 159 4.99 -18.47 -1.06
CA ASP A 159 5.25 -18.47 -2.51
C ASP A 159 5.36 -17.06 -3.12
N CYS A 160 5.20 -16.02 -2.32
CA CYS A 160 5.28 -14.63 -2.75
C CYS A 160 6.69 -14.06 -2.59
N GLN A 161 6.99 -12.99 -3.32
CA GLN A 161 8.18 -12.18 -3.07
C GLN A 161 8.01 -11.40 -1.77
N HIS A 162 9.04 -11.34 -0.91
CA HIS A 162 8.92 -10.74 0.43
C HIS A 162 9.75 -9.48 0.62
N VAL A 163 9.11 -8.42 1.11
CA VAL A 163 9.77 -7.23 1.66
C VAL A 163 9.52 -7.19 3.16
N ARG A 164 10.55 -7.48 3.96
CA ARG A 164 10.45 -7.59 5.42
C ARG A 164 11.12 -6.43 6.10
N VAL A 165 10.42 -5.83 7.07
CA VAL A 165 11.06 -4.88 7.97
C VAL A 165 11.81 -5.65 9.06
N THR A 166 13.14 -5.53 9.08
CA THR A 166 14.02 -6.22 10.02
C THR A 166 14.27 -5.40 11.28
N SER A 167 14.34 -4.07 11.15
CA SER A 167 14.55 -3.14 12.26
C SER A 167 13.81 -1.83 12.04
N ILE A 168 13.31 -1.25 13.13
CA ILE A 168 12.70 0.08 13.16
C ILE A 168 13.25 0.84 14.36
N THR A 169 13.89 1.98 14.10
CA THR A 169 14.40 2.89 15.14
C THR A 169 13.78 4.26 14.97
N ALA A 170 13.14 4.78 16.01
CA ALA A 170 12.64 6.16 16.01
C ALA A 170 13.82 7.14 16.10
N LEU A 171 13.81 8.18 15.27
CA LEU A 171 14.78 9.27 15.27
C LEU A 171 14.06 10.59 15.62
N PRO A 172 14.78 11.62 16.09
CA PRO A 172 14.18 12.92 16.42
C PRO A 172 13.36 13.53 15.27
N ASN A 173 13.83 13.37 14.02
CA ASN A 173 13.21 13.97 12.83
C ASN A 173 12.72 12.93 11.81
N GLY A 174 12.46 11.69 12.25
CA GLY A 174 12.00 10.65 11.33
C GLY A 174 12.11 9.25 11.91
N ILE A 175 12.32 8.29 11.04
CA ILE A 175 12.43 6.88 11.40
C ILE A 175 13.52 6.24 10.56
N ASP A 176 14.29 5.35 11.17
CA ASP A 176 15.24 4.50 10.48
C ASP A 176 14.61 3.12 10.33
N ILE A 177 14.47 2.65 9.09
CA ILE A 177 13.87 1.36 8.78
C ILE A 177 14.89 0.55 8.01
N GLN A 178 15.23 -0.62 8.51
CA GLN A 178 15.98 -1.62 7.76
C GLN A 178 14.99 -2.60 7.16
N VAL A 179 15.15 -2.86 5.85
CA VAL A 179 14.32 -3.78 5.11
C VAL A 179 15.18 -4.83 4.42
N ARG A 180 14.67 -6.06 4.36
CA ARG A 180 15.21 -7.14 3.54
C ARG A 180 14.26 -7.37 2.38
N THR A 181 14.80 -7.36 1.18
CA THR A 181 14.08 -7.57 -0.09
C THR A 181 14.68 -8.77 -0.82
N PRO A 182 14.04 -9.28 -1.89
CA PRO A 182 14.64 -10.31 -2.73
C PRO A 182 15.94 -9.85 -3.43
N LEU A 183 16.13 -8.53 -3.57
CA LEU A 183 17.30 -7.92 -4.19
C LEU A 183 18.42 -7.59 -3.20
N GLY A 184 18.21 -7.85 -1.90
CA GLY A 184 19.16 -7.52 -0.84
C GLY A 184 18.58 -6.66 0.27
N GLU A 185 19.45 -6.20 1.15
CA GLU A 185 19.07 -5.34 2.27
C GLU A 185 19.12 -3.86 1.87
N ALA A 186 18.17 -3.08 2.39
CA ALA A 186 18.12 -1.64 2.18
C ALA A 186 17.77 -0.92 3.48
N ARG A 187 18.17 0.35 3.54
CA ARG A 187 17.88 1.26 4.65
C ARG A 187 17.04 2.43 4.15
N LEU A 188 15.93 2.70 4.82
CA LEU A 188 15.00 3.78 4.49
C LEU A 188 14.94 4.75 5.67
N GLN A 189 15.11 6.04 5.38
CA GLN A 189 15.04 7.12 6.38
C GLN A 189 14.00 8.17 5.99
N PRO A 190 12.70 7.83 5.99
CA PRO A 190 11.69 8.81 5.60
C PRO A 190 11.55 9.89 6.69
N SER A 191 11.58 11.15 6.25
CA SER A 191 11.26 12.33 7.07
C SER A 191 9.76 12.39 7.33
N LEU A 192 9.26 11.52 8.22
CA LEU A 192 7.86 11.51 8.65
C LEU A 192 7.65 12.57 9.74
N VAL A 193 7.82 13.85 9.40
CA VAL A 193 7.54 14.96 10.32
C VAL A 193 6.02 15.21 10.35
N GLY A 194 5.41 15.11 11.54
CA GLY A 194 3.99 15.38 11.79
C GLY A 194 3.33 14.41 12.80
N LEU A 195 2.53 14.95 13.73
CA LEU A 195 1.87 14.22 14.84
C LEU A 195 1.08 12.97 14.38
N PHE A 196 0.44 13.03 13.20
CA PHE A 196 -0.31 11.92 12.62
C PHE A 196 0.56 10.77 12.10
N ASN A 197 1.79 11.05 11.66
CA ASN A 197 2.75 10.01 11.24
C ASN A 197 3.49 9.44 12.46
N GLY A 198 3.75 10.25 13.50
CA GLY A 198 4.30 9.80 14.78
C GLY A 198 3.45 8.73 15.49
N ALA A 199 2.11 8.86 15.42
CA ALA A 199 1.18 7.85 15.95
C ALA A 199 1.24 6.52 15.16
N ARG A 200 1.30 6.58 13.82
CA ARG A 200 1.48 5.38 12.99
C ARG A 200 2.86 4.76 13.23
N CYS A 201 3.93 5.54 13.29
CA CYS A 201 5.29 5.05 13.60
C CYS A 201 5.34 4.37 14.97
N SER A 202 4.76 4.99 16.00
CA SER A 202 4.62 4.38 17.34
C SER A 202 3.84 3.08 17.28
N HIS A 203 2.77 3.02 16.48
CA HIS A 203 2.00 1.80 16.26
C HIS A 203 2.83 0.70 15.56
N TRP A 204 3.60 1.02 14.52
CA TRP A 204 4.48 0.07 13.82
C TRP A 204 5.60 -0.45 14.74
N VAL A 205 6.26 0.44 15.50
CA VAL A 205 7.27 0.06 16.50
C VAL A 205 6.66 -0.81 17.60
N CYS A 206 5.47 -0.48 18.10
CA CYS A 206 4.75 -1.29 19.09
C CYS A 206 4.33 -2.65 18.53
N ARG A 207 3.80 -2.71 17.29
CA ARG A 207 3.43 -3.95 16.61
C ARG A 207 4.64 -4.85 16.39
N TRP A 208 5.78 -4.28 15.98
CA TRP A 208 7.04 -5.00 15.84
C TRP A 208 7.53 -5.55 17.18
N LYS A 209 7.58 -4.72 18.23
CA LYS A 209 7.97 -5.16 19.60
C LYS A 209 7.07 -6.29 20.13
N ARG A 210 5.77 -6.26 19.83
CA ARG A 210 4.84 -7.35 20.20
C ARG A 210 5.12 -8.63 19.41
N ARG A 211 5.40 -8.53 18.11
CA ARG A 211 5.65 -9.69 17.25
C ARG A 211 7.02 -10.32 17.49
N SER A 212 8.07 -9.52 17.72
CA SER A 212 9.40 -10.03 18.08
C SER A 212 9.36 -10.81 19.40
N ARG A 213 8.62 -10.32 20.40
CA ARG A 213 8.38 -11.06 21.66
C ARG A 213 7.63 -12.39 21.45
N ARG A 214 6.63 -12.44 20.56
CA ARG A 214 5.92 -13.69 20.22
C ARG A 214 6.80 -14.68 19.47
N SER A 215 7.60 -14.22 18.50
CA SER A 215 8.56 -15.06 17.75
C SER A 215 9.64 -15.65 18.66
N ILE A 216 10.20 -14.86 19.58
CA ILE A 216 11.17 -15.34 20.59
C ILE A 216 10.55 -16.40 21.51
N ARG A 217 9.30 -16.21 21.97
CA ARG A 217 8.60 -17.21 22.79
C ARG A 217 8.29 -18.51 22.01
N ALA A 218 7.88 -18.41 20.75
CA ALA A 218 7.59 -19.58 19.90
C ALA A 218 8.85 -20.40 19.59
N ARG A 219 10.00 -19.74 19.35
CA ARG A 219 11.30 -20.41 19.15
C ARG A 219 11.79 -21.09 20.43
N ARG A 220 11.59 -20.49 21.61
CA ARG A 220 11.92 -21.11 22.92
C ARG A 220 11.05 -22.33 23.23
N HIS A 221 9.75 -22.31 22.91
CA HIS A 221 8.90 -23.50 23.08
C HIS A 221 9.28 -24.65 22.15
N ARG A 222 9.64 -24.38 20.89
CA ARG A 222 10.12 -25.44 19.97
C ARG A 222 11.48 -26.02 20.36
N ALA A 223 12.34 -25.25 21.02
CA ALA A 223 13.62 -25.72 21.55
C ALA A 223 13.48 -26.49 22.87
N ALA A 224 12.35 -26.35 23.59
CA ALA A 224 12.05 -27.09 24.82
C ALA A 224 11.23 -28.38 24.58
N CYS A 225 10.76 -28.60 23.35
CA CYS A 225 10.04 -29.81 22.93
C CYS A 225 10.85 -30.68 21.94
N ARG A 226 12.17 -30.49 21.88
CA ARG A 226 13.15 -31.37 21.26
C ARG A 226 14.13 -31.83 22.32
#